data_AF-J9S896-F1
#
_entry.id   AF-J9S896-F1
#
_cell.length_a   1.000
_cell.length_b   1.000
_cell.length_c   1.000
_cell.angle_alpha   90.00
_cell.angle_beta   90.00
_cell.angle_gamma   90.00
#
_symmetry.space_group_name_H-M   'P 1'
#
loop_
_entity.id
_entity.type
_entity.pdbx_description
1 polymer ?
#
loop_
_entity_poly.entity_id
_entity_poly.type
_entity_poly.pdbx_seq_one_letter_code
_entity_poly.pdbx_strand_id
1 'polypeptide(L)'
;MVMADRPEVQTASAPVTALTVVGLAQSMINGLARVPFRKPWSGPSGLLDNVGQSVTRQTIRAFMGYSMGLPIEEFRSMEKILDDLCRIVMPPFVELTDGVELTDDIVGGVPGLWCRAKASSDAYVDDEKDKEEIGATILYLHGGGYIGTSPMMYSAFAASLVRIAGHEVFIADYRMAPEFPFPAGVHDAADVYRGLLGRGVDPDHIIVAGDSGGGGLAASLVAYLHDHDLPRPGALALFSPEIDLDLDHPSITENAQYDILPWSIPVTPYLHGVQPNDARVSPVNAEPDPSWFPPTFVCWGGSEMFRDGIRDFAARLEASEVPTHAIEEPGMFHVFPILMPWAEASKRVFRALSELADGHVEGDPDAAQTH
;
A
#
# COMPACT_ATOMS: atom_id res chain seq x y z
N MET A 1 -13.96 4.31 -6.84
CA MET A 1 -13.78 4.26 -8.30
C MET A 1 -12.53 3.41 -8.57
N VAL A 2 -12.39 2.81 -9.74
CA VAL A 2 -11.16 2.12 -10.16
C VAL A 2 -10.65 2.73 -11.47
N MET A 3 -9.37 2.58 -11.80
CA MET A 3 -8.76 3.09 -13.05
C MET A 3 -9.61 2.81 -14.29
N ALA A 4 -10.16 1.60 -14.40
CA ALA A 4 -11.00 1.17 -15.51
C ALA A 4 -12.34 1.94 -15.67
N ASP A 5 -12.75 2.73 -14.69
CA ASP A 5 -13.95 3.59 -14.78
C ASP A 5 -13.65 4.98 -15.37
N ARG A 6 -12.37 5.32 -15.57
CA ARG A 6 -11.97 6.64 -16.09
C ARG A 6 -12.25 6.72 -17.60
N PRO A 7 -12.82 7.84 -18.11
CA PRO A 7 -13.23 7.95 -19.51
C PRO A 7 -12.10 7.74 -20.53
N GLU A 8 -10.87 8.04 -20.17
CA GLU A 8 -9.69 7.91 -21.03
C GLU A 8 -9.12 6.49 -21.07
N VAL A 9 -9.56 5.60 -20.17
CA VAL A 9 -9.02 4.25 -19.99
C VAL A 9 -9.80 3.25 -20.83
N GLN A 10 -9.07 2.50 -21.66
CA GLN A 10 -9.66 1.48 -22.52
C GLN A 10 -9.76 0.13 -21.81
N THR A 11 -10.89 -0.55 -21.98
CA THR A 11 -11.17 -1.87 -21.43
C THR A 11 -11.46 -2.87 -22.56
N ALA A 12 -11.01 -4.11 -22.40
CA ALA A 12 -11.26 -5.18 -23.35
C ALA A 12 -12.76 -5.48 -23.52
N SER A 13 -13.13 -6.01 -24.69
CA SER A 13 -14.51 -6.47 -24.96
C SER A 13 -14.95 -7.60 -24.02
N ALA A 14 -16.26 -7.69 -23.74
CA ALA A 14 -16.81 -8.69 -22.81
C ALA A 14 -16.36 -10.15 -23.08
N PRO A 15 -16.31 -10.65 -24.33
CA PRO A 15 -15.80 -12.00 -24.60
C PRO A 15 -14.32 -12.19 -24.23
N VAL A 16 -13.48 -11.19 -24.50
CA VAL A 16 -12.05 -11.22 -24.17
C VAL A 16 -11.87 -11.17 -22.65
N THR A 17 -12.63 -10.31 -21.97
CA THR A 17 -12.66 -10.24 -20.51
C THR A 17 -13.05 -11.58 -19.88
N ALA A 18 -14.08 -12.26 -20.41
CA ALA A 18 -14.49 -13.57 -19.90
C ALA A 18 -13.37 -14.62 -20.05
N LEU A 19 -12.67 -14.64 -21.19
CA LEU A 19 -11.52 -15.53 -21.40
C LEU A 19 -10.37 -15.21 -20.43
N THR A 20 -10.14 -13.93 -20.16
CA THR A 20 -9.13 -13.45 -19.20
C THR A 20 -9.42 -13.98 -17.80
N VAL A 21 -10.66 -13.86 -17.33
CA VAL A 21 -11.07 -14.36 -16.00
C VAL A 21 -10.94 -15.88 -15.89
N VAL A 22 -11.30 -16.62 -16.95
CA VAL A 22 -11.11 -18.08 -17.00
C VAL A 22 -9.63 -18.44 -16.93
N GLY A 23 -8.77 -17.72 -17.67
CA GLY A 23 -7.33 -17.91 -17.64
C GLY A 23 -6.73 -17.65 -16.26
N LEU A 24 -7.17 -16.59 -15.58
CA LEU A 24 -6.78 -16.32 -14.20
C LEU A 24 -7.17 -17.46 -13.26
N ALA A 25 -8.43 -17.91 -13.32
CA ALA A 25 -8.90 -19.02 -12.48
C ALA A 25 -8.08 -20.30 -12.71
N GLN A 26 -7.75 -20.62 -13.96
CA GLN A 26 -6.88 -21.75 -14.29
C GLN A 26 -5.46 -21.56 -13.73
N SER A 27 -4.88 -20.36 -13.82
CA SER A 27 -3.58 -20.03 -13.24
C SER A 27 -3.57 -20.27 -11.72
N MET A 28 -4.59 -19.75 -11.02
CA MET A 28 -4.74 -19.90 -9.58
C MET A 28 -4.89 -21.35 -9.14
N ILE A 29 -5.73 -22.15 -9.84
CA ILE A 29 -5.91 -23.58 -9.57
C ILE A 29 -4.56 -24.32 -9.70
N ASN A 30 -3.81 -24.04 -10.76
CA ASN A 30 -2.49 -24.64 -10.97
C ASN A 30 -1.48 -24.22 -9.89
N GLY A 31 -1.52 -22.97 -9.44
CA GLY A 31 -0.69 -22.48 -8.33
C GLY A 31 -0.97 -23.23 -7.03
N LEU A 32 -2.24 -23.34 -6.66
CA LEU A 32 -2.68 -24.06 -5.46
C LEU A 32 -2.31 -25.55 -5.50
N ALA A 33 -2.47 -26.20 -6.65
CA ALA A 33 -2.11 -27.61 -6.83
C ALA A 33 -0.61 -27.90 -6.59
N ARG A 34 0.26 -26.89 -6.70
CA ARG A 34 1.71 -27.02 -6.46
C ARG A 34 2.11 -26.90 -4.99
N VAL A 35 1.26 -26.32 -4.14
CA VAL A 35 1.59 -26.04 -2.73
C VAL A 35 2.07 -27.29 -1.97
N PRO A 36 1.41 -28.47 -2.04
CA PRO A 36 1.84 -29.66 -1.30
C PRO A 36 3.25 -30.14 -1.67
N PHE A 37 3.71 -29.85 -2.89
CA PHE A 37 4.99 -30.30 -3.41
C PHE A 37 6.15 -29.34 -3.12
N ARG A 38 5.89 -28.22 -2.43
CA ARG A 38 6.88 -27.17 -2.11
C ARG A 38 7.23 -27.08 -0.63
N LYS A 39 7.12 -28.19 0.11
CA LYS A 39 7.39 -28.26 1.55
C LYS A 39 6.68 -27.15 2.34
N PRO A 40 5.34 -27.03 2.26
CA PRO A 40 4.60 -25.92 2.86
C PRO A 40 4.74 -25.82 4.38
N TRP A 41 5.28 -26.83 5.06
CA TRP A 41 5.55 -26.83 6.50
C TRP A 41 6.90 -26.20 6.89
N SER A 42 7.82 -25.94 5.94
CA SER A 42 9.15 -25.41 6.24
C SER A 42 9.16 -23.88 6.29
N GLY A 43 9.68 -23.32 7.37
CA GLY A 43 9.81 -21.89 7.59
C GLY A 43 10.23 -21.58 9.03
N PRO A 44 10.51 -20.31 9.34
CA PRO A 44 10.86 -19.88 10.70
C PRO A 44 9.65 -19.82 11.64
N SER A 45 8.42 -19.87 11.11
CA SER A 45 7.18 -19.75 11.87
C SER A 45 6.60 -21.13 12.27
N GLY A 46 5.46 -21.11 12.98
CA GLY A 46 4.73 -22.33 13.35
C GLY A 46 4.19 -23.11 12.13
N LEU A 47 3.84 -24.38 12.32
CA LEU A 47 3.38 -25.26 11.23
C LEU A 47 2.19 -24.68 10.45
N LEU A 48 1.18 -24.18 11.15
CA LEU A 48 -0.02 -23.61 10.52
C LEU A 48 0.31 -22.31 9.78
N ASP A 49 1.14 -21.45 10.37
CA ASP A 49 1.59 -20.20 9.74
C ASP A 49 2.39 -20.48 8.47
N ASN A 50 3.32 -21.43 8.51
CA ASN A 50 4.12 -21.81 7.33
C ASN A 50 3.21 -22.33 6.19
N VAL A 51 2.21 -23.14 6.53
CA VAL A 51 1.26 -23.66 5.52
C VAL A 51 0.42 -22.53 4.94
N GLY A 52 -0.15 -21.66 5.78
CA GLY A 52 -0.93 -20.50 5.34
C GLY A 52 -0.09 -19.54 4.50
N GLN A 53 1.16 -19.31 4.89
CA GLN A 53 2.14 -18.52 4.15
C GLN A 53 2.43 -19.13 2.78
N SER A 54 2.66 -20.44 2.71
CA SER A 54 2.94 -21.12 1.43
C SER A 54 1.74 -21.07 0.48
N VAL A 55 0.53 -21.27 0.99
CA VAL A 55 -0.72 -21.14 0.22
C VAL A 55 -0.88 -19.71 -0.30
N THR A 56 -0.82 -18.71 0.60
CA THR A 56 -0.97 -17.30 0.24
C THR A 56 0.05 -16.89 -0.81
N ARG A 57 1.33 -17.23 -0.58
CA ARG A 57 2.40 -16.97 -1.54
C ARG A 57 2.11 -17.55 -2.91
N GLN A 58 1.70 -18.81 -3.02
CA GLN A 58 1.46 -19.42 -4.33
C GLN A 58 0.23 -18.83 -5.03
N THR A 59 -0.83 -18.53 -4.30
CA THR A 59 -2.03 -17.89 -4.84
C THR A 59 -1.71 -16.52 -5.41
N ILE A 60 -1.04 -15.66 -4.62
CA ILE A 60 -0.71 -14.30 -5.02
C ILE A 60 0.32 -14.31 -6.16
N ARG A 61 1.32 -15.19 -6.13
CA ARG A 61 2.27 -15.35 -7.23
C ARG A 61 1.60 -15.76 -8.55
N ALA A 62 0.64 -16.68 -8.50
CA ALA A 62 -0.10 -17.12 -9.68
C ALA A 62 -0.99 -16.01 -10.24
N PHE A 63 -1.60 -15.21 -9.35
CA PHE A 63 -2.33 -14.00 -9.71
C PHE A 63 -1.42 -12.97 -10.38
N MET A 64 -0.37 -12.51 -9.68
CA MET A 64 0.56 -11.49 -10.19
C MET A 64 1.21 -11.90 -11.50
N GLY A 65 1.70 -13.15 -11.60
CA GLY A 65 2.35 -13.65 -12.80
C GLY A 65 1.40 -13.74 -14.01
N TYR A 66 0.12 -14.00 -13.80
CA TYR A 66 -0.87 -13.97 -14.88
C TYR A 66 -1.22 -12.53 -15.25
N SER A 67 -1.56 -11.71 -14.26
CA SER A 67 -2.01 -10.32 -14.44
C SER A 67 -0.98 -9.46 -15.16
N MET A 68 0.31 -9.60 -14.83
CA MET A 68 1.40 -8.84 -15.44
C MET A 68 1.73 -9.30 -16.87
N GLY A 69 1.20 -10.44 -17.32
CA GLY A 69 1.34 -10.93 -18.68
C GLY A 69 0.23 -10.46 -19.63
N LEU A 70 -0.80 -9.79 -19.12
CA LEU A 70 -1.97 -9.36 -19.91
C LEU A 70 -1.69 -8.06 -20.68
N PRO A 71 -2.31 -7.88 -21.86
CA PRO A 71 -2.47 -6.55 -22.46
C PRO A 71 -3.19 -5.61 -21.49
N ILE A 72 -2.88 -4.32 -21.53
CA ILE A 72 -3.39 -3.37 -20.55
C ILE A 72 -4.93 -3.31 -20.52
N GLU A 73 -5.59 -3.36 -21.67
CA GLU A 73 -7.05 -3.36 -21.76
C GLU A 73 -7.70 -4.58 -21.07
N GLU A 74 -7.05 -5.75 -21.15
CA GLU A 74 -7.50 -6.98 -20.48
C GLU A 74 -7.27 -6.90 -18.98
N PHE A 75 -6.12 -6.36 -18.58
CA PHE A 75 -5.81 -6.08 -17.18
C PHE A 75 -6.84 -5.13 -16.56
N ARG A 76 -7.18 -4.01 -17.22
CA ARG A 76 -8.21 -3.05 -16.75
C ARG A 76 -9.58 -3.69 -16.59
N SER A 77 -10.00 -4.49 -17.57
CA SER A 77 -11.27 -5.22 -17.47
C SER A 77 -11.29 -6.21 -16.30
N MET A 78 -10.18 -6.90 -16.06
CA MET A 78 -10.05 -7.83 -14.93
C MET A 78 -10.04 -7.08 -13.59
N GLU A 79 -9.28 -5.99 -13.50
CA GLU A 79 -9.23 -5.10 -12.35
C GLU A 79 -10.63 -4.60 -11.96
N LYS A 80 -11.44 -4.18 -12.93
CA LYS A 80 -12.83 -3.80 -12.71
C LYS A 80 -13.67 -4.92 -12.08
N ILE A 81 -13.57 -6.14 -12.61
CA ILE A 81 -14.32 -7.28 -12.08
C ILE A 81 -13.89 -7.59 -10.64
N LEU A 82 -12.60 -7.46 -10.33
CA LEU A 82 -12.09 -7.68 -8.99
C LEU A 82 -12.57 -6.59 -8.03
N ASP A 83 -12.58 -5.31 -8.45
CA ASP A 83 -13.15 -4.22 -7.64
C ASP A 83 -14.63 -4.45 -7.37
N ASP A 84 -15.43 -4.79 -8.39
CA ASP A 84 -16.86 -5.08 -8.25
C ASP A 84 -17.10 -6.23 -7.24
N LEU A 85 -16.30 -7.29 -7.31
CA LEU A 85 -16.37 -8.40 -6.37
C LEU A 85 -15.99 -7.96 -4.95
N CYS A 86 -14.93 -7.17 -4.80
CA CYS A 86 -14.51 -6.61 -3.52
C CYS A 86 -15.60 -5.69 -2.93
N ARG A 87 -16.26 -4.85 -3.73
CA ARG A 87 -17.36 -3.99 -3.26
C ARG A 87 -18.56 -4.79 -2.73
N ILE A 88 -18.76 -6.02 -3.19
CA ILE A 88 -19.81 -6.92 -2.69
C ILE A 88 -19.38 -7.62 -1.40
N VAL A 89 -18.11 -8.05 -1.32
CA VAL A 89 -17.62 -8.93 -0.24
C VAL A 89 -17.03 -8.15 0.94
N MET A 90 -16.32 -7.05 0.67
CA MET A 90 -15.52 -6.34 1.67
C MET A 90 -16.36 -5.54 2.66
N PRO A 91 -17.35 -4.72 2.25
CA PRO A 91 -18.15 -3.96 3.21
C PRO A 91 -18.84 -4.83 4.28
N PRO A 92 -19.56 -5.92 3.94
CA PRO A 92 -20.19 -6.75 4.98
C PRO A 92 -19.16 -7.50 5.82
N PHE A 93 -17.97 -7.80 5.28
CA PHE A 93 -16.89 -8.37 6.07
C PHE A 93 -16.36 -7.35 7.09
N VAL A 94 -15.88 -6.19 6.63
CA VAL A 94 -15.28 -5.12 7.44
C VAL A 94 -16.26 -4.59 8.49
N GLU A 95 -17.53 -4.37 8.12
CA GLU A 95 -18.53 -3.89 9.07
C GLU A 95 -18.80 -4.91 10.19
N LEU A 96 -18.79 -6.21 9.87
CA LEU A 96 -19.08 -7.27 10.82
C LEU A 96 -17.86 -7.59 11.71
N THR A 97 -16.65 -7.46 11.18
CA THR A 97 -15.42 -7.88 11.86
C THR A 97 -14.72 -6.76 12.61
N ASP A 98 -14.85 -5.51 12.16
CA ASP A 98 -13.91 -4.45 12.57
C ASP A 98 -14.57 -3.18 13.10
N GLY A 99 -15.90 -3.02 13.01
CA GLY A 99 -16.57 -1.81 13.49
C GLY A 99 -16.14 -0.55 12.73
N VAL A 100 -15.67 -0.72 11.50
CA VAL A 100 -15.19 0.33 10.61
C VAL A 100 -16.27 0.65 9.58
N GLU A 101 -16.45 1.93 9.27
CA GLU A 101 -17.27 2.43 8.19
C GLU A 101 -16.40 2.73 6.96
N LEU A 102 -16.92 2.39 5.78
CA LEU A 102 -16.29 2.67 4.48
C LEU A 102 -17.12 3.72 3.72
N THR A 103 -16.52 4.86 3.37
CA THR A 103 -17.21 5.91 2.60
C THR A 103 -16.37 6.40 1.42
N ASP A 104 -16.96 6.43 0.22
CA ASP A 104 -16.31 7.04 -0.96
C ASP A 104 -16.33 8.59 -0.79
N ASP A 105 -15.23 9.26 -1.15
CA ASP A 105 -15.10 10.73 -1.08
C ASP A 105 -14.10 11.25 -2.14
N ILE A 106 -14.05 12.56 -2.35
CA ILE A 106 -13.09 13.25 -3.22
C ILE A 106 -12.31 14.28 -2.38
N VAL A 107 -11.02 14.03 -2.19
CA VAL A 107 -10.10 14.93 -1.45
C VAL A 107 -9.12 15.51 -2.44
N GLY A 108 -8.98 16.84 -2.49
CA GLY A 108 -8.07 17.49 -3.45
C GLY A 108 -8.43 17.26 -4.91
N GLY A 109 -9.68 16.88 -5.22
CA GLY A 109 -10.09 16.51 -6.59
C GLY A 109 -9.76 15.07 -6.98
N VAL A 110 -9.17 14.28 -6.07
CA VAL A 110 -8.85 12.87 -6.29
C VAL A 110 -9.86 12.00 -5.54
N PRO A 111 -10.52 11.05 -6.22
CA PRO A 111 -11.42 10.11 -5.57
C PRO A 111 -10.65 9.19 -4.62
N GLY A 112 -11.32 8.67 -3.60
CA GLY A 112 -10.73 7.71 -2.68
C GLY A 112 -11.77 7.07 -1.76
N LEU A 113 -11.28 6.29 -0.81
CA LEU A 113 -12.08 5.57 0.16
C LEU A 113 -11.61 5.93 1.57
N TRP A 114 -12.52 6.44 2.39
CA TRP A 114 -12.32 6.57 3.82
C TRP A 114 -12.62 5.27 4.53
N CYS A 115 -11.77 4.92 5.50
CA CYS A 115 -11.98 3.88 6.50
C CYS A 115 -11.90 4.54 7.88
N ARG A 116 -13.01 4.54 8.63
CA ARG A 116 -13.11 5.21 9.94
C ARG A 116 -13.74 4.31 10.99
N ALA A 117 -13.31 4.45 12.24
CA ALA A 117 -13.96 3.74 13.34
C ALA A 117 -15.38 4.29 13.52
N LYS A 118 -16.40 3.42 13.57
CA LYS A 118 -17.79 3.85 13.83
C LYS A 118 -17.89 4.59 15.17
N ALA A 119 -17.09 4.19 16.15
CA ALA A 119 -17.02 4.83 17.47
C ALA A 119 -16.49 6.28 17.44
N SER A 120 -15.89 6.73 16.35
CA SER A 120 -15.44 8.12 16.18
C SER A 120 -16.45 8.99 15.41
N SER A 121 -17.59 8.43 14.97
CA SER A 121 -18.49 9.05 14.00
C SER A 121 -19.81 9.53 14.60
N ASP A 122 -20.21 10.74 14.21
CA ASP A 122 -21.51 11.36 14.50
C ASP A 122 -22.69 10.50 14.02
N ALA A 123 -22.49 9.66 13.01
CA ALA A 123 -23.52 8.77 12.49
C ALA A 123 -23.85 7.60 13.43
N TYR A 124 -22.97 7.28 14.38
CA TYR A 124 -23.07 6.10 15.24
C TYR A 124 -23.01 6.43 16.74
N VAL A 125 -22.48 7.59 17.13
CA VAL A 125 -22.35 8.01 18.53
C VAL A 125 -22.97 9.39 18.72
N ASP A 126 -24.08 9.44 19.47
CA ASP A 126 -24.87 10.66 19.69
C ASP A 126 -24.26 11.61 20.75
N ASP A 127 -23.56 11.08 21.76
CA ASP A 127 -22.92 11.87 22.82
C ASP A 127 -21.42 12.06 22.50
N GLU A 128 -20.99 13.31 22.35
CA GLU A 128 -19.59 13.68 22.11
C GLU A 128 -18.62 13.04 23.11
N LYS A 129 -19.05 12.81 24.36
CA LYS A 129 -18.19 12.22 25.40
C LYS A 129 -17.91 10.73 25.21
N ASP A 130 -18.72 10.07 24.39
CA ASP A 130 -18.61 8.65 24.11
C ASP A 130 -17.88 8.40 22.77
N LYS A 131 -17.50 9.46 22.03
CA LYS A 131 -16.73 9.35 20.79
C LYS A 131 -15.28 9.01 21.09
N GLU A 132 -14.75 8.05 20.35
CA GLU A 132 -13.31 7.78 20.35
C GLU A 132 -12.57 8.87 19.57
N GLU A 133 -11.51 9.42 20.15
CA GLU A 133 -10.64 10.41 19.50
C GLU A 133 -9.94 9.78 18.30
N ILE A 134 -9.82 10.56 17.23
CA ILE A 134 -9.06 10.16 16.04
C ILE A 134 -7.59 10.47 16.31
N GLY A 135 -6.74 9.45 16.31
CA GLY A 135 -5.31 9.67 16.57
C GLY A 135 -4.63 10.49 15.47
N ALA A 136 -4.83 10.09 14.21
CA ALA A 136 -4.19 10.69 13.03
C ALA A 136 -4.99 10.38 11.76
N THR A 137 -4.73 11.12 10.70
CA THR A 137 -5.23 10.84 9.35
C THR A 137 -4.12 10.20 8.51
N ILE A 138 -4.33 8.96 8.09
CA ILE A 138 -3.41 8.27 7.18
C ILE A 138 -3.82 8.55 5.74
N LEU A 139 -2.97 9.25 4.98
CA LEU A 139 -3.02 9.25 3.52
C LEU A 139 -2.35 7.97 3.02
N TYR A 140 -3.14 7.00 2.59
CA TYR A 140 -2.64 5.71 2.12
C TYR A 140 -2.58 5.67 0.58
N LEU A 141 -1.38 5.40 0.06
CA LEU A 141 -1.10 5.19 -1.35
C LEU A 141 -0.93 3.70 -1.58
N HIS A 142 -1.95 3.09 -2.17
CA HIS A 142 -2.01 1.65 -2.37
C HIS A 142 -0.92 1.14 -3.33
N GLY A 143 -0.47 -0.09 -3.14
CA GLY A 143 0.46 -0.77 -4.04
C GLY A 143 -0.13 -1.14 -5.41
N GLY A 144 0.56 -2.02 -6.14
CA GLY A 144 0.19 -2.42 -7.50
C GLY A 144 1.17 -2.00 -8.60
N GLY A 145 2.41 -1.66 -8.22
CA GLY A 145 3.51 -1.36 -9.15
C GLY A 145 3.22 -0.15 -10.03
N TYR A 146 2.49 0.84 -9.49
CA TYR A 146 2.04 2.04 -10.20
C TYR A 146 1.10 1.77 -11.39
N ILE A 147 0.62 0.54 -11.56
CA ILE A 147 -0.14 0.10 -12.73
C ILE A 147 -1.58 -0.23 -12.38
N GLY A 148 -1.89 -0.77 -11.20
CA GLY A 148 -3.27 -1.12 -10.87
C GLY A 148 -3.55 -1.35 -9.40
N THR A 149 -4.61 -2.12 -9.15
CA THR A 149 -5.36 -2.25 -7.88
C THR A 149 -6.27 -1.04 -7.61
N SER A 150 -6.97 -1.05 -6.49
CA SER A 150 -7.94 -0.01 -6.13
C SER A 150 -8.01 0.20 -4.62
N PRO A 151 -8.56 1.34 -4.15
CA PRO A 151 -8.82 1.56 -2.73
C PRO A 151 -9.63 0.45 -2.05
N MET A 152 -10.64 -0.09 -2.74
CA MET A 152 -11.51 -1.11 -2.16
C MET A 152 -10.76 -2.42 -1.89
N MET A 153 -9.76 -2.77 -2.70
CA MET A 153 -8.91 -3.94 -2.47
C MET A 153 -8.09 -3.84 -1.17
N TYR A 154 -7.83 -2.62 -0.69
CA TYR A 154 -7.07 -2.33 0.52
C TYR A 154 -7.93 -2.11 1.77
N SER A 155 -9.27 -2.12 1.62
CA SER A 155 -10.22 -1.79 2.69
C SER A 155 -10.06 -2.65 3.95
N ALA A 156 -9.81 -3.97 3.85
CA ALA A 156 -9.59 -4.81 5.05
C ALA A 156 -8.27 -4.50 5.76
N PHE A 157 -7.23 -4.15 5.01
CA PHE A 157 -5.96 -3.74 5.60
C PHE A 157 -6.10 -2.39 6.31
N ALA A 158 -6.71 -1.42 5.63
CA ALA A 158 -7.00 -0.11 6.22
C ALA A 158 -7.89 -0.25 7.47
N ALA A 159 -8.93 -1.09 7.44
CA ALA A 159 -9.76 -1.36 8.62
C ALA A 159 -8.95 -1.97 9.79
N SER A 160 -7.95 -2.80 9.49
CA SER A 160 -7.04 -3.33 10.52
C SER A 160 -6.18 -2.23 11.12
N LEU A 161 -5.69 -1.26 10.32
CA LEU A 161 -4.96 -0.09 10.80
C LEU A 161 -5.85 0.79 11.68
N VAL A 162 -7.08 1.07 11.25
CA VAL A 162 -8.06 1.85 12.03
C VAL A 162 -8.27 1.22 13.40
N ARG A 163 -8.51 -0.09 13.47
CA ARG A 163 -8.76 -0.78 14.72
C ARG A 163 -7.53 -0.86 15.64
N ILE A 164 -6.34 -1.06 15.08
CA ILE A 164 -5.14 -1.31 15.89
C ILE A 164 -4.53 0.01 16.38
N ALA A 165 -4.54 1.05 15.54
CA ALA A 165 -3.84 2.30 15.81
C ALA A 165 -4.78 3.49 16.09
N GLY A 166 -6.11 3.34 15.97
CA GLY A 166 -7.06 4.42 16.24
C GLY A 166 -7.01 5.57 15.23
N HIS A 167 -6.42 5.35 14.07
CA HIS A 167 -6.30 6.35 13.00
C HIS A 167 -7.43 6.20 11.98
N GLU A 168 -7.84 7.29 11.34
CA GLU A 168 -8.62 7.20 10.11
C GLU A 168 -7.71 7.02 8.89
N VAL A 169 -8.21 6.37 7.84
CA VAL A 169 -7.42 6.11 6.63
C VAL A 169 -8.17 6.62 5.42
N PHE A 170 -7.54 7.50 4.64
CA PHE A 170 -7.97 7.83 3.28
C PHE A 170 -7.08 7.12 2.27
N ILE A 171 -7.65 6.19 1.52
CA ILE A 171 -6.96 5.48 0.45
C ILE A 171 -7.24 6.19 -0.87
N ALA A 172 -6.22 6.82 -1.46
CA ALA A 172 -6.36 7.59 -2.68
C ALA A 172 -6.45 6.68 -3.93
N ASP A 173 -7.42 6.91 -4.81
CA ASP A 173 -7.49 6.34 -6.17
C ASP A 173 -6.69 7.26 -7.12
N TYR A 174 -5.37 7.19 -7.01
CA TYR A 174 -4.45 8.02 -7.78
C TYR A 174 -4.28 7.49 -9.21
N ARG A 175 -3.89 8.37 -10.14
CA ARG A 175 -3.61 8.03 -11.54
C ARG A 175 -2.42 7.08 -11.69
N MET A 176 -2.60 6.04 -12.50
CA MET A 176 -1.63 4.97 -12.70
C MET A 176 -1.21 4.81 -14.17
N ALA A 177 -0.03 4.23 -14.35
CA ALA A 177 0.54 3.86 -15.64
C ALA A 177 -0.17 2.66 -16.27
N PRO A 178 -0.07 2.48 -17.60
CA PRO A 178 0.60 3.35 -18.57
C PRO A 178 -0.20 4.60 -18.99
N GLU A 179 -1.48 4.69 -18.64
CA GLU A 179 -2.35 5.79 -19.09
C GLU A 179 -1.90 7.13 -18.51
N PHE A 180 -1.43 7.09 -17.27
CA PHE A 180 -0.91 8.25 -16.57
C PHE A 180 0.44 7.89 -15.91
N PRO A 181 1.55 7.95 -16.67
CA PRO A 181 2.88 7.64 -16.15
C PRO A 181 3.35 8.67 -15.11
N PHE A 182 4.54 8.44 -14.54
CA PHE A 182 5.20 9.44 -13.71
C PHE A 182 5.25 10.81 -14.42
N PRO A 183 4.93 11.93 -13.73
CA PRO A 183 4.65 12.08 -12.30
C PRO A 183 3.17 12.15 -11.91
N ALA A 184 2.23 11.61 -12.70
CA ALA A 184 0.80 11.82 -12.48
C ALA A 184 0.31 11.38 -11.08
N GLY A 185 0.69 10.20 -10.62
CA GLY A 185 0.34 9.72 -9.28
C GLY A 185 0.91 10.58 -8.14
N VAL A 186 2.12 11.14 -8.31
CA VAL A 186 2.75 12.03 -7.30
C VAL A 186 1.96 13.33 -7.19
N HIS A 187 1.54 13.89 -8.33
CA HIS A 187 0.70 15.09 -8.35
C HIS A 187 -0.66 14.84 -7.69
N ASP A 188 -1.31 13.71 -7.97
CA ASP A 188 -2.57 13.35 -7.33
C ASP A 188 -2.40 13.21 -5.81
N ALA A 189 -1.34 12.53 -5.36
CA ALA A 189 -1.06 12.37 -3.93
C ALA A 189 -0.79 13.72 -3.24
N ALA A 190 -0.10 14.65 -3.91
CA ALA A 190 0.12 16.01 -3.42
C ALA A 190 -1.18 16.83 -3.35
N ASP A 191 -2.08 16.66 -4.33
CA ASP A 191 -3.38 17.32 -4.33
C ASP A 191 -4.27 16.79 -3.19
N VAL A 192 -4.25 15.48 -2.92
CA VAL A 192 -4.90 14.91 -1.73
C VAL A 192 -4.32 15.48 -0.44
N TYR A 193 -2.98 15.52 -0.31
CA TYR A 193 -2.32 16.07 0.87
C TYR A 193 -2.75 17.52 1.13
N ARG A 194 -2.71 18.38 0.10
CA ARG A 194 -3.23 19.76 0.19
C ARG A 194 -4.72 19.81 0.51
N GLY A 195 -5.50 18.86 -0.02
CA GLY A 195 -6.93 18.72 0.26
C GLY A 195 -7.21 18.43 1.73
N LEU A 196 -6.42 17.54 2.36
CA LEU A 196 -6.51 17.25 3.80
C LEU A 196 -6.17 18.49 4.64
N LEU A 197 -5.06 19.17 4.32
CA LEU A 197 -4.71 20.44 4.97
C LEU A 197 -5.82 21.49 4.82
N GLY A 198 -6.42 21.58 3.62
CA GLY A 198 -7.53 22.49 3.33
C GLY A 198 -8.83 22.17 4.08
N ARG A 199 -8.98 20.93 4.56
CA ARG A 199 -10.06 20.52 5.46
C ARG A 199 -9.72 20.74 6.94
N GLY A 200 -8.54 21.27 7.24
CA GLY A 200 -8.12 21.62 8.60
C GLY A 200 -7.36 20.52 9.33
N VAL A 201 -7.00 19.42 8.66
CA VAL A 201 -6.12 18.40 9.27
C VAL A 201 -4.74 19.02 9.47
N ASP A 202 -4.26 19.05 10.71
CA ASP A 202 -2.93 19.54 11.02
C ASP A 202 -1.86 18.62 10.37
N PRO A 203 -0.83 19.17 9.69
CA PRO A 203 0.21 18.37 9.05
C PRO A 203 0.93 17.41 10.00
N ASP A 204 1.11 17.75 11.27
CA ASP A 204 1.74 16.88 12.27
C ASP A 204 0.86 15.67 12.64
N HIS A 205 -0.43 15.70 12.26
CA HIS A 205 -1.38 14.59 12.40
C HIS A 205 -1.65 13.83 11.09
N ILE A 206 -0.92 14.16 10.01
CA ILE A 206 -0.98 13.41 8.75
C ILE A 206 0.16 12.39 8.70
N ILE A 207 -0.20 11.12 8.51
CA ILE A 207 0.74 10.05 8.20
C ILE A 207 0.63 9.75 6.71
N VAL A 208 1.73 9.92 5.96
CA VAL A 208 1.80 9.44 4.58
C VAL A 208 2.21 7.98 4.63
N ALA A 209 1.43 7.09 4.02
CA ALA A 209 1.69 5.66 4.05
C ALA A 209 1.52 5.01 2.68
N GLY A 210 2.19 3.87 2.47
CA GLY A 210 1.99 3.08 1.26
C GLY A 210 2.78 1.78 1.23
N ASP A 211 2.39 0.89 0.33
CA ASP A 211 3.04 -0.41 0.13
C ASP A 211 3.53 -0.61 -1.31
N SER A 212 4.60 -1.39 -1.50
CA SER A 212 5.11 -1.70 -2.85
C SER A 212 5.37 -0.40 -3.65
N GLY A 213 4.92 -0.32 -4.90
CA GLY A 213 4.91 0.93 -5.68
C GLY A 213 4.19 2.10 -5.00
N GLY A 214 3.12 1.87 -4.23
CA GLY A 214 2.49 2.92 -3.41
C GLY A 214 3.39 3.43 -2.29
N GLY A 215 4.26 2.57 -1.74
CA GLY A 215 5.30 2.96 -0.79
C GLY A 215 6.42 3.78 -1.43
N GLY A 216 6.83 3.42 -2.66
CA GLY A 216 7.71 4.27 -3.46
C GLY A 216 7.07 5.63 -3.77
N LEU A 217 5.79 5.64 -4.14
CA LEU A 217 5.01 6.85 -4.37
C LEU A 217 4.92 7.74 -3.13
N ALA A 218 4.72 7.15 -1.95
CA ALA A 218 4.68 7.84 -0.66
C ALA A 218 6.02 8.53 -0.35
N ALA A 219 7.14 7.85 -0.58
CA ALA A 219 8.46 8.45 -0.41
C ALA A 219 8.73 9.55 -1.47
N SER A 220 8.33 9.36 -2.73
CA SER A 220 8.38 10.41 -3.76
C SER A 220 7.50 11.61 -3.43
N LEU A 221 6.33 11.40 -2.79
CA LEU A 221 5.48 12.48 -2.30
C LEU A 221 6.22 13.31 -1.24
N VAL A 222 6.85 12.67 -0.25
CA VAL A 222 7.61 13.40 0.79
C VAL A 222 8.69 14.29 0.17
N ALA A 223 9.44 13.78 -0.82
CA ALA A 223 10.41 14.60 -1.56
C ALA A 223 9.73 15.75 -2.32
N TYR A 224 8.60 15.49 -2.98
CA TYR A 224 7.82 16.53 -3.67
C TYR A 224 7.34 17.62 -2.70
N LEU A 225 6.85 17.25 -1.52
CA LEU A 225 6.38 18.20 -0.51
C LEU A 225 7.52 19.12 -0.04
N HIS A 226 8.71 18.55 0.20
CA HIS A 226 9.91 19.32 0.54
C HIS A 226 10.27 20.32 -0.55
N ASP A 227 10.38 19.86 -1.79
CA ASP A 227 10.80 20.68 -2.94
C ASP A 227 9.82 21.81 -3.28
N HIS A 228 8.59 21.75 -2.77
CA HIS A 228 7.53 22.74 -3.00
C HIS A 228 7.15 23.53 -1.74
N ASP A 229 7.98 23.50 -0.69
CA ASP A 229 7.78 24.23 0.56
C ASP A 229 6.42 23.94 1.22
N LEU A 230 5.91 22.70 1.08
CA LEU A 230 4.69 22.27 1.76
C LEU A 230 4.98 21.83 3.20
N PRO A 231 3.98 21.89 4.10
CA PRO A 231 4.14 21.36 5.45
C PRO A 231 4.61 19.89 5.43
N ARG A 232 5.47 19.55 6.38
CA ARG A 232 5.98 18.20 6.59
C ARG A 232 4.88 17.34 7.22
N PRO A 233 4.61 16.11 6.76
CA PRO A 233 3.71 15.20 7.48
C PRO A 233 4.32 14.77 8.82
N GLY A 234 3.47 14.39 9.78
CA GLY A 234 3.88 13.88 11.09
C GLY A 234 4.73 12.62 11.00
N ALA A 235 4.45 11.73 10.04
CA ALA A 235 5.25 10.52 9.81
C ALA A 235 5.12 9.98 8.37
N LEU A 236 6.07 9.09 8.02
CA LEU A 236 6.06 8.26 6.81
C LEU A 236 6.03 6.78 7.20
N ALA A 237 5.07 6.00 6.68
CA ALA A 237 4.94 4.57 6.98
C ALA A 237 4.95 3.70 5.71
N LEU A 238 5.98 2.87 5.56
CA LEU A 238 6.26 2.11 4.34
C LEU A 238 6.20 0.59 4.58
N PHE A 239 5.51 -0.12 3.67
CA PHE A 239 5.37 -1.57 3.72
C PHE A 239 5.93 -2.21 2.43
N SER A 240 7.08 -2.87 2.53
CA SER A 240 7.84 -3.41 1.38
C SER A 240 7.93 -2.41 0.22
N PRO A 241 8.43 -1.17 0.44
CA PRO A 241 8.32 -0.12 -0.56
C PRO A 241 9.24 -0.38 -1.76
N GLU A 242 8.75 -0.10 -2.96
CA GLU A 242 9.54 -0.13 -4.21
C GLU A 242 10.28 1.20 -4.37
N ILE A 243 11.39 1.38 -3.65
CA ILE A 243 12.18 2.63 -3.54
C ILE A 243 13.40 2.69 -4.48
N ASP A 244 13.67 1.60 -5.20
CA ASP A 244 14.74 1.48 -6.17
C ASP A 244 14.19 0.80 -7.43
N LEU A 245 14.16 1.55 -8.54
CA LEU A 245 13.68 1.08 -9.83
C LEU A 245 14.81 0.63 -10.76
N ASP A 246 16.09 0.74 -10.37
CA ASP A 246 17.19 0.10 -11.12
C ASP A 246 17.10 -1.43 -11.02
N LEU A 247 16.62 -1.94 -9.87
CA LEU A 247 16.41 -3.37 -9.63
C LEU A 247 17.67 -4.21 -9.90
N ASP A 248 18.83 -3.69 -9.51
CA ASP A 248 20.14 -4.31 -9.79
C ASP A 248 20.76 -5.03 -8.58
N HIS A 249 20.13 -4.91 -7.40
CA HIS A 249 20.58 -5.56 -6.18
C HIS A 249 20.55 -7.11 -6.26
N PRO A 250 21.46 -7.81 -5.54
CA PRO A 250 21.47 -9.28 -5.49
C PRO A 250 20.13 -9.91 -5.08
N SER A 251 19.42 -9.31 -4.10
CA SER A 251 18.10 -9.80 -3.65
C SER A 251 17.08 -9.95 -4.77
N ILE A 252 17.14 -9.13 -5.82
CA ILE A 252 16.24 -9.20 -6.97
C ILE A 252 16.28 -10.59 -7.61
N THR A 253 17.48 -11.18 -7.73
CA THR A 253 17.64 -12.52 -8.33
C THR A 253 17.61 -13.64 -7.30
N GLU A 254 18.25 -13.45 -6.14
CA GLU A 254 18.36 -14.46 -5.09
C GLU A 254 16.99 -14.80 -4.47
N ASN A 255 16.14 -13.79 -4.29
CA ASN A 255 14.85 -13.93 -3.63
C ASN A 255 13.66 -14.17 -4.59
N ALA A 256 13.82 -13.99 -5.90
CA ALA A 256 12.71 -14.13 -6.86
C ALA A 256 11.99 -15.50 -6.80
N GLN A 257 12.68 -16.56 -6.38
CA GLN A 257 12.03 -17.86 -6.18
C GLN A 257 11.18 -17.94 -4.90
N TYR A 258 11.49 -17.14 -3.89
CA TYR A 258 10.82 -17.13 -2.58
C TYR A 258 9.70 -16.09 -2.50
N ASP A 259 9.70 -15.14 -3.43
CA ASP A 259 8.75 -14.03 -3.47
C ASP A 259 7.45 -14.35 -4.25
N ILE A 260 6.48 -13.44 -4.11
CA ILE A 260 5.22 -13.35 -4.85
C ILE A 260 5.34 -12.50 -6.12
N LEU A 261 6.33 -11.61 -6.17
CA LEU A 261 6.56 -10.73 -7.31
C LEU A 261 6.92 -11.54 -8.58
N PRO A 262 6.55 -11.04 -9.78
CA PRO A 262 6.99 -11.64 -11.03
C PRO A 262 8.51 -11.54 -11.14
N TRP A 263 9.11 -12.49 -11.88
CA TRP A 263 10.56 -12.51 -12.08
C TRP A 263 11.09 -11.28 -12.83
N SER A 264 10.22 -10.64 -13.62
CA SER A 264 10.49 -9.39 -14.32
C SER A 264 9.46 -8.38 -13.86
N ILE A 265 9.90 -7.37 -13.12
CA ILE A 265 9.04 -6.32 -12.56
C ILE A 265 8.93 -5.20 -13.61
N PRO A 266 7.72 -4.88 -14.10
CA PRO A 266 7.55 -3.94 -15.20
C PRO A 266 7.54 -2.49 -14.70
N VAL A 267 8.71 -1.87 -14.57
CA VAL A 267 8.83 -0.44 -14.18
C VAL A 267 8.70 0.53 -15.36
N THR A 268 8.92 0.05 -16.58
CA THR A 268 8.97 0.88 -17.80
C THR A 268 7.68 1.68 -18.08
N PRO A 269 6.47 1.10 -17.94
CA PRO A 269 5.23 1.85 -18.13
C PRO A 269 5.13 3.09 -17.24
N TYR A 270 5.63 2.99 -16.00
CA TYR A 270 5.64 4.09 -15.04
C TYR A 270 6.70 5.15 -15.36
N LEU A 271 7.93 4.72 -15.66
CA LEU A 271 9.07 5.62 -15.88
C LEU A 271 8.90 6.57 -17.07
N HIS A 272 8.29 6.09 -18.17
CA HIS A 272 8.00 6.89 -19.37
C HIS A 272 9.17 7.78 -19.85
N GLY A 273 10.38 7.21 -19.88
CA GLY A 273 11.60 7.89 -20.33
C GLY A 273 12.44 8.53 -19.23
N VAL A 274 11.95 8.58 -17.99
CA VAL A 274 12.77 8.87 -16.81
C VAL A 274 13.73 7.71 -16.56
N GLN A 275 14.97 8.03 -16.19
CA GLN A 275 15.95 7.00 -15.85
C GLN A 275 15.56 6.33 -14.53
N PRO A 276 15.69 4.99 -14.40
CA PRO A 276 15.29 4.32 -13.18
C PRO A 276 16.05 4.82 -11.95
N ASN A 277 17.31 5.22 -12.09
CA ASN A 277 18.11 5.79 -11.01
C ASN A 277 17.80 7.24 -10.62
N ASP A 278 16.84 7.91 -11.28
CA ASP A 278 16.45 9.29 -10.95
C ASP A 278 15.81 9.33 -9.55
N ALA A 279 16.31 10.22 -8.68
CA ALA A 279 15.89 10.30 -7.28
C ALA A 279 14.39 10.59 -7.09
N ARG A 280 13.70 11.11 -8.12
CA ARG A 280 12.26 11.37 -8.07
C ARG A 280 11.41 10.11 -8.18
N VAL A 281 11.94 9.04 -8.77
CA VAL A 281 11.27 7.74 -8.93
C VAL A 281 11.93 6.62 -8.13
N SER A 282 13.20 6.79 -7.77
CA SER A 282 13.95 5.91 -6.87
C SER A 282 14.43 6.69 -5.64
N PRO A 283 13.59 6.84 -4.62
CA PRO A 283 13.91 7.58 -3.38
C PRO A 283 15.18 7.11 -2.67
N VAL A 284 15.66 5.88 -2.90
CA VAL A 284 16.97 5.40 -2.40
C VAL A 284 18.14 6.30 -2.84
N ASN A 285 18.00 6.97 -3.99
CA ASN A 285 19.02 7.84 -4.56
C ASN A 285 18.90 9.30 -4.08
N ALA A 286 17.89 9.64 -3.29
CA ALA A 286 17.76 10.96 -2.70
C ALA A 286 18.70 11.13 -1.48
N GLU A 287 19.02 12.38 -1.16
CA GLU A 287 19.67 12.77 0.09
C GLU A 287 18.59 13.37 1.01
N PRO A 288 18.22 12.71 2.12
CA PRO A 288 17.21 13.23 3.02
C PRO A 288 17.77 14.40 3.83
N ASP A 289 17.04 15.52 3.89
CA ASP A 289 17.33 16.61 4.84
C ASP A 289 16.75 16.21 6.22
N PRO A 290 17.57 15.87 7.23
CA PRO A 290 17.05 15.43 8.52
C PRO A 290 16.33 16.51 9.32
N SER A 291 16.53 17.78 8.98
CA SER A 291 15.79 18.88 9.62
C SER A 291 14.34 18.93 9.18
N TRP A 292 14.02 18.32 8.03
CA TRP A 292 12.69 18.33 7.43
C TRP A 292 12.13 16.93 7.15
N PHE A 293 12.92 15.87 7.00
CA PHE A 293 12.38 14.55 6.67
C PHE A 293 11.51 14.01 7.83
N PRO A 294 10.32 13.45 7.56
CA PRO A 294 9.45 12.94 8.60
C PRO A 294 10.03 11.69 9.28
N PRO A 295 9.74 11.47 10.58
CA PRO A 295 9.96 10.17 11.22
C PRO A 295 9.42 9.04 10.35
N THR A 296 10.22 8.01 10.13
CA THR A 296 9.92 6.97 9.13
C THR A 296 9.84 5.60 9.76
N PHE A 297 8.69 4.95 9.59
CA PHE A 297 8.52 3.51 9.75
C PHE A 297 8.73 2.82 8.40
N VAL A 298 9.53 1.76 8.38
CA VAL A 298 9.67 0.92 7.19
C VAL A 298 9.75 -0.54 7.59
N CYS A 299 8.93 -1.40 6.97
CA CYS A 299 9.00 -2.84 7.18
C CYS A 299 9.06 -3.60 5.86
N TRP A 300 9.70 -4.76 5.85
CA TRP A 300 9.83 -5.60 4.67
C TRP A 300 10.06 -7.08 5.03
N GLY A 301 9.86 -7.96 4.07
CA GLY A 301 10.14 -9.38 4.21
C GLY A 301 11.60 -9.72 3.87
N GLY A 302 12.27 -10.52 4.71
CA GLY A 302 13.64 -10.96 4.45
C GLY A 302 13.81 -11.88 3.21
N SER A 303 12.71 -12.34 2.62
CA SER A 303 12.67 -13.18 1.41
C SER A 303 12.00 -12.50 0.22
N GLU A 304 11.91 -11.16 0.22
CA GLU A 304 11.38 -10.39 -0.91
C GLU A 304 12.48 -9.82 -1.82
N MET A 305 12.15 -9.53 -3.07
CA MET A 305 13.09 -9.05 -4.09
C MET A 305 13.63 -7.65 -3.76
N PHE A 306 12.81 -6.77 -3.20
CA PHE A 306 13.19 -5.38 -2.86
C PHE A 306 14.03 -5.23 -1.59
N ARG A 307 14.30 -6.33 -0.86
CA ARG A 307 14.98 -6.34 0.45
C ARG A 307 16.24 -5.47 0.51
N ASP A 308 17.17 -5.64 -0.42
CA ASP A 308 18.47 -4.97 -0.31
C ASP A 308 18.36 -3.47 -0.60
N GLY A 309 17.53 -3.06 -1.56
CA GLY A 309 17.24 -1.63 -1.77
C GLY A 309 16.60 -0.98 -0.54
N ILE A 310 15.68 -1.69 0.13
CA ILE A 310 15.01 -1.16 1.33
C ILE A 310 16.00 -1.04 2.50
N ARG A 311 16.93 -2.00 2.63
CA ARG A 311 18.03 -1.92 3.61
C ARG A 311 18.92 -0.71 3.36
N ASP A 312 19.30 -0.45 2.11
CA ASP A 312 20.14 0.67 1.75
C ASP A 312 19.42 2.00 2.01
N PHE A 313 18.13 2.10 1.70
CA PHE A 313 17.29 3.24 2.03
C PHE A 313 17.22 3.48 3.55
N ALA A 314 16.90 2.46 4.35
CA ALA A 314 16.84 2.57 5.80
C ALA A 314 18.18 2.97 6.42
N ALA A 315 19.28 2.36 5.97
CA ALA A 315 20.63 2.71 6.43
C ALA A 315 21.00 4.16 6.08
N ARG A 316 20.55 4.67 4.92
CA ARG A 316 20.77 6.08 4.53
C ARG A 316 19.96 7.05 5.39
N LEU A 317 18.70 6.74 5.72
CA LEU A 317 17.91 7.56 6.64
C LEU A 317 18.57 7.63 8.02
N GLU A 318 18.97 6.48 8.57
CA GLU A 318 19.68 6.40 9.86
C GLU A 318 21.01 7.17 9.84
N ALA A 319 21.81 7.00 8.79
CA ALA A 319 23.09 7.71 8.63
C ALA A 319 22.93 9.22 8.49
N SER A 320 21.76 9.67 8.05
CA SER A 320 21.40 11.09 7.94
C SER A 320 20.76 11.63 9.22
N GLU A 321 20.64 10.83 10.29
CA GLU A 321 20.00 11.21 11.56
C GLU A 321 18.47 11.43 11.48
N VAL A 322 17.80 10.86 10.47
CA VAL A 322 16.33 10.80 10.42
C VAL A 322 15.83 9.77 11.44
N PRO A 323 14.84 10.10 12.30
CA PRO A 323 14.21 9.12 13.18
C PRO A 323 13.60 7.97 12.37
N THR A 324 14.22 6.79 12.44
CA THR A 324 13.88 5.65 11.58
C THR A 324 13.61 4.42 12.43
N HIS A 325 12.51 3.74 12.14
CA HIS A 325 12.17 2.44 12.70
C HIS A 325 12.04 1.42 11.58
N ALA A 326 13.05 0.56 11.45
CA ALA A 326 13.16 -0.43 10.39
C ALA A 326 12.91 -1.86 10.90
N ILE A 327 12.00 -2.60 10.24
CA ILE A 327 11.69 -3.99 10.59
C ILE A 327 11.86 -4.91 9.38
N GLU A 328 12.87 -5.77 9.42
CA GLU A 328 12.95 -6.91 8.52
C GLU A 328 12.34 -8.16 9.18
N GLU A 329 11.31 -8.73 8.56
CA GLU A 329 10.68 -9.97 9.04
C GLU A 329 11.29 -11.20 8.34
N PRO A 330 12.03 -12.06 9.06
CA PRO A 330 12.70 -13.21 8.46
C PRO A 330 11.73 -14.19 7.80
N GLY A 331 12.04 -14.56 6.56
CA GLY A 331 11.25 -15.53 5.80
C GLY A 331 9.93 -15.01 5.24
N MET A 332 9.57 -13.75 5.49
CA MET A 332 8.39 -13.13 4.88
C MET A 332 8.67 -12.66 3.44
N PHE A 333 7.63 -12.66 2.61
CA PHE A 333 7.65 -12.19 1.23
C PHE A 333 7.03 -10.79 1.13
N HIS A 334 7.03 -10.23 -0.09
CA HIS A 334 6.54 -8.89 -0.38
C HIS A 334 5.14 -8.59 0.19
N VAL A 335 4.97 -7.45 0.85
CA VAL A 335 3.71 -6.94 1.42
C VAL A 335 2.96 -7.94 2.32
N PHE A 336 3.71 -8.78 3.06
CA PHE A 336 3.13 -9.75 3.98
C PHE A 336 2.14 -9.17 5.03
N PRO A 337 2.27 -7.93 5.55
CA PRO A 337 1.30 -7.41 6.52
C PRO A 337 -0.09 -7.24 5.90
N ILE A 338 -0.14 -6.86 4.62
CA ILE A 338 -1.37 -6.67 3.86
C ILE A 338 -2.00 -8.03 3.51
N LEU A 339 -1.18 -8.99 3.07
CA LEU A 339 -1.66 -10.28 2.56
C LEU A 339 -1.92 -11.33 3.63
N MET A 340 -1.28 -11.20 4.79
CA MET A 340 -1.39 -12.14 5.90
C MET A 340 -1.56 -11.41 7.23
N PRO A 341 -2.61 -10.59 7.42
CA PRO A 341 -2.80 -9.81 8.65
C PRO A 341 -2.93 -10.70 9.90
N TRP A 342 -3.27 -11.98 9.72
CA TRP A 342 -3.38 -12.99 10.76
C TRP A 342 -2.03 -13.58 11.23
N ALA A 343 -0.96 -13.41 10.45
CA ALA A 343 0.35 -13.98 10.77
C ALA A 343 1.03 -13.24 11.94
N GLU A 344 1.79 -13.97 12.76
CA GLU A 344 2.49 -13.37 13.90
C GLU A 344 3.51 -12.29 13.50
N ALA A 345 4.11 -12.39 12.30
CA ALA A 345 4.96 -11.35 11.74
C ALA A 345 4.18 -10.04 11.51
N SER A 346 3.00 -10.12 10.88
CA SER A 346 2.15 -8.96 10.64
C SER A 346 1.68 -8.33 11.94
N LYS A 347 1.34 -9.14 12.96
CA LYS A 347 0.99 -8.63 14.29
C LYS A 347 2.15 -7.94 15.00
N ARG A 348 3.41 -8.29 14.71
CA ARG A 348 4.57 -7.55 15.23
C ARG A 348 4.71 -6.20 14.55
N VAL A 349 4.58 -6.16 13.22
CA VAL A 349 4.56 -4.90 12.44
C VAL A 349 3.47 -3.96 12.94
N PHE A 350 2.24 -4.44 13.12
CA PHE A 350 1.14 -3.59 13.59
C PHE A 350 1.35 -3.05 15.00
N ARG A 351 1.94 -3.84 15.90
CA ARG A 351 2.27 -3.36 17.25
C ARG A 351 3.35 -2.29 17.22
N ALA A 352 4.41 -2.49 16.44
CA ALA A 352 5.48 -1.51 16.32
C ALA A 352 4.98 -0.19 15.66
N LEU A 353 4.07 -0.30 14.69
CA LEU A 353 3.44 0.87 14.08
C LEU A 353 2.60 1.66 15.10
N SER A 354 1.81 0.97 15.93
CA SER A 354 1.04 1.60 17.01
C SER A 354 1.94 2.29 18.04
N GLU A 355 3.02 1.63 18.47
CA GLU A 355 3.99 2.21 19.42
C GLU A 355 4.68 3.45 18.85
N LEU A 356 4.93 3.48 17.53
CA LEU A 356 5.51 4.64 16.87
C LEU A 356 4.52 5.80 16.76
N ALA A 357 3.26 5.50 16.42
CA ALA A 357 2.21 6.50 16.37
C ALA A 357 2.05 7.20 17.73
N ASP A 358 1.94 6.43 18.81
CA ASP A 358 1.84 6.96 20.18
C ASP A 358 3.04 7.83 20.59
N GLY A 359 4.22 7.60 19.99
CA GLY A 359 5.46 8.32 20.32
C GLY A 359 5.74 9.56 19.49
N HIS A 360 5.09 9.72 18.33
CA HIS A 360 5.43 10.76 17.35
C HIS A 360 4.23 11.55 16.82
N VAL A 361 3.02 11.04 16.97
CA VAL A 361 1.77 11.71 16.60
C VAL A 361 0.91 11.75 17.85
N GLU A 362 0.84 12.90 18.52
CA GLU A 362 -0.15 13.07 19.60
C GLU A 362 -1.56 13.02 18.98
N GLY A 363 -2.59 12.64 19.74
CA GLY A 363 -3.97 12.73 19.23
C GLY A 363 -4.35 14.20 19.02
N ASP A 364 -5.09 14.53 17.97
CA ASP A 364 -5.62 15.89 17.76
C ASP A 364 -6.95 16.02 18.52
N PRO A 365 -6.99 16.72 19.67
CA PRO A 365 -8.23 16.89 20.44
C PRO A 365 -9.24 17.80 19.72
N ASP A 366 -8.79 18.56 18.72
CA ASP A 366 -9.61 19.45 17.91
C ASP A 366 -9.92 18.85 16.52
N ALA A 367 -9.48 17.61 16.22
CA ALA A 367 -9.77 16.94 14.97
C ALA A 367 -11.27 16.68 14.84
N ALA A 368 -11.94 17.53 14.06
CA ALA A 368 -13.24 17.23 13.53
C ALA A 368 -13.09 16.18 12.43
N GLN A 369 -14.03 15.22 12.36
CA GLN A 369 -14.13 14.38 11.18
C GLN A 369 -14.21 15.26 9.93
N THR A 370 -13.40 14.95 8.92
CA THR A 370 -13.27 15.75 7.69
C THR A 370 -14.48 15.62 6.74
N HIS A 371 -15.67 15.34 7.29
CA HIS A 371 -16.95 15.16 6.58
C HIS A 371 -17.58 16.47 6.10
#